data_AF-E9RVR4-F1
#
_entry.id   AF-E9RVR4-F1
#
_cell.length_a   1.000
_cell.length_b   1.000
_cell.length_c   1.000
_cell.angle_alpha   90.00
_cell.angle_beta   90.00
_cell.angle_gamma   90.00
#
_symmetry.space_group_name_H-M   'P 1'
#
loop_
_entity.id
_entity.type
_entity.pdbx_description
1 polymer ?
#
loop_
_entity_poly.entity_id
_entity_poly.type
_entity_poly.pdbx_seq_one_letter_code
_entity_poly.pdbx_strand_id
1 'polypeptide(L)'
;MEFPLSAENAGGTQDFLLKLRASQLTDDALLDAFYDRIIESYDYGENYLILVIHAAYDIPGKSSDGSEMFDASDEVYEYLLCSICPVKLSKPGLSYHAEDNTFGERVRDWIVEMPDVGFLFPAFNDRSTDLHSILYYAKNAEELRASLVENLLGAILPLSAGGQKETFQTLIEETLGEERDYEVVKNIHENLYEMLEEKKDSPEPVTLDKTEVKKLFAHSGVTEEHLEDFDRNFEQATSSSSSEQPSFLATNIVNTRKFEIRTPDVVINVNPERSDLVETRIIDGRRCIVIGIDDHVEINGISVKAVAKNQNEMF
;
A
#
# COMPACT_ATOMS: atom_id res chain seq x y z
N MET A 1 -6.99 10.26 -0.05
CA MET A 1 -6.71 10.42 -1.49
C MET A 1 -7.11 11.84 -1.85
N GLU A 2 -6.34 12.52 -2.70
CA GLU A 2 -6.59 13.91 -3.07
C GLU A 2 -7.34 13.99 -4.40
N PHE A 3 -8.14 15.04 -4.57
CA PHE A 3 -8.74 15.37 -5.85
C PHE A 3 -7.73 16.12 -6.73
N PRO A 4 -7.59 15.76 -8.02
CA PRO A 4 -6.88 16.59 -8.97
C PRO A 4 -7.70 17.86 -9.26
N LEU A 5 -7.05 18.95 -9.67
CA LEU A 5 -7.71 20.22 -9.98
C LEU A 5 -8.85 20.09 -11.01
N SER A 6 -8.75 19.12 -11.92
CA SER A 6 -9.79 18.84 -12.91
C SER A 6 -11.10 18.35 -12.28
N ALA A 7 -11.02 17.56 -11.20
CA ALA A 7 -12.18 17.06 -10.46
C ALA A 7 -12.88 18.15 -9.65
N GLU A 8 -12.14 19.19 -9.23
CA GLU A 8 -12.65 20.32 -8.44
C GLU A 8 -13.34 21.40 -9.26
N ASN A 9 -13.08 21.44 -10.57
CA ASN A 9 -13.73 22.38 -11.47
C ASN A 9 -15.24 22.13 -11.57
N ALA A 10 -16.00 23.16 -11.93
CA ALA A 10 -17.44 23.05 -12.15
C ALA A 10 -17.76 21.94 -13.18
N GLY A 11 -18.63 21.00 -12.80
CA GLY A 11 -18.96 19.81 -13.60
C GLY A 11 -18.03 18.61 -13.38
N GLY A 12 -16.99 18.72 -12.55
CA GLY A 12 -16.14 17.63 -12.12
C GLY A 12 -16.82 16.67 -11.13
N THR A 13 -16.13 15.59 -10.77
CA THR A 13 -16.64 14.57 -9.84
C THR A 13 -16.78 15.09 -8.41
N GLN A 14 -15.85 15.93 -7.93
CA GLN A 14 -15.95 16.56 -6.61
C GLN A 14 -17.15 17.53 -6.55
N ASP A 15 -17.38 18.33 -7.59
CA ASP A 15 -18.55 19.22 -7.69
C ASP A 15 -19.88 18.44 -7.59
N PHE A 16 -19.95 17.24 -8.18
CA PHE A 16 -21.11 16.35 -8.01
C PHE A 16 -21.28 15.90 -6.55
N LEU A 17 -20.20 15.46 -5.88
CA LEU A 17 -20.25 15.04 -4.48
C LEU A 17 -20.62 16.21 -3.54
N LEU A 18 -20.16 17.42 -3.82
CA LEU A 18 -20.53 18.63 -3.08
C LEU A 18 -22.03 18.93 -3.21
N LYS A 19 -22.60 18.82 -4.42
CA LYS A 19 -24.04 18.95 -4.64
C LYS A 19 -24.83 17.88 -3.90
N LEU A 20 -24.37 16.62 -3.98
CA LEU A 20 -25.02 15.50 -3.30
C LEU A 20 -25.04 15.73 -1.79
N ARG A 21 -23.92 16.16 -1.20
CA ARG A 21 -23.82 16.52 0.22
C ARG A 21 -24.75 17.68 0.57
N ALA A 22 -24.72 18.76 -0.22
CA ALA A 22 -25.55 19.94 0.00
C ALA A 22 -27.06 19.65 -0.11
N SER A 23 -27.45 18.64 -0.89
CA SER A 23 -28.85 18.17 -0.95
C SER A 23 -29.29 17.39 0.29
N GLN A 24 -28.37 17.00 1.17
CA GLN A 24 -28.63 16.15 2.33
C GLN A 24 -29.32 14.83 1.95
N LEU A 25 -29.06 14.33 0.73
CA LEU A 25 -29.69 13.15 0.14
C LEU A 25 -31.21 13.28 -0.05
N THR A 26 -31.74 14.50 -0.12
CA THR A 26 -33.18 14.77 -0.31
C THR A 26 -33.58 15.08 -1.76
N ASP A 27 -32.60 15.19 -2.66
CA ASP A 27 -32.83 15.31 -4.10
C ASP A 27 -32.78 13.91 -4.75
N ASP A 28 -33.96 13.35 -5.02
CA ASP A 28 -34.10 11.99 -5.57
C ASP A 28 -33.37 11.83 -6.91
N ALA A 29 -33.39 12.85 -7.78
CA ALA A 29 -32.74 12.76 -9.09
C ALA A 29 -31.22 12.73 -8.97
N LEU A 30 -30.68 13.48 -8.00
CA LEU A 30 -29.25 13.49 -7.71
C LEU A 30 -28.79 12.19 -7.04
N LEU A 31 -29.63 11.63 -6.17
CA LEU A 31 -29.39 10.36 -5.50
C LEU A 31 -29.43 9.17 -6.48
N ASP A 32 -30.41 9.13 -7.38
CA ASP A 32 -30.50 8.11 -8.43
C ASP A 32 -29.27 8.16 -9.35
N ALA A 33 -28.88 9.36 -9.80
CA ALA A 33 -27.68 9.54 -10.61
C ALA A 33 -26.40 9.10 -9.88
N PHE A 34 -26.34 9.24 -8.55
CA PHE A 34 -25.22 8.75 -7.76
C PHE A 34 -25.19 7.22 -7.70
N TYR A 35 -26.34 6.56 -7.50
CA TYR A 35 -26.43 5.10 -7.54
C TYR A 35 -26.06 4.54 -8.92
N ASP A 36 -26.55 5.14 -10.00
CA ASP A 36 -26.22 4.72 -11.37
C ASP A 36 -24.70 4.78 -11.61
N ARG A 37 -24.03 5.86 -11.18
CA ARG A 37 -22.56 5.96 -11.28
C ARG A 37 -21.84 4.86 -10.51
N ILE A 38 -22.30 4.51 -9.32
CA ILE A 38 -21.72 3.38 -8.56
C ILE A 38 -21.92 2.08 -9.33
N ILE A 39 -23.13 1.84 -9.85
CA ILE A 39 -23.47 0.62 -10.58
C ILE A 39 -22.63 0.46 -11.84
N GLU A 40 -22.40 1.55 -12.57
CA GLU A 40 -21.56 1.55 -13.78
C GLU A 40 -20.07 1.37 -13.48
N SER A 41 -19.61 1.79 -12.30
CA SER A 41 -18.17 1.84 -11.98
C SER A 41 -17.69 0.66 -11.11
N TYR A 42 -18.58 0.03 -10.35
CA TYR A 42 -18.27 -1.11 -9.47
C TYR A 42 -18.50 -2.44 -10.19
N ASP A 43 -17.43 -2.97 -10.82
CA ASP A 43 -17.46 -4.27 -11.48
C ASP A 43 -17.55 -5.42 -10.46
N TYR A 44 -18.79 -5.85 -10.19
CA TYR A 44 -19.10 -6.93 -9.27
C TYR A 44 -20.26 -7.77 -9.80
N GLY A 45 -19.99 -9.05 -10.10
CA GLY A 45 -20.93 -9.95 -10.78
C GLY A 45 -22.06 -10.54 -9.93
N GLU A 46 -22.18 -10.14 -8.66
CA GLU A 46 -23.22 -10.62 -7.73
C GLU A 46 -24.01 -9.44 -7.15
N ASN A 47 -25.02 -9.74 -6.31
CA ASN A 47 -25.79 -8.69 -5.64
C ASN A 47 -24.93 -7.96 -4.62
N TYR A 48 -25.18 -6.66 -4.46
CA TYR A 48 -24.58 -5.84 -3.41
C TYR A 48 -25.57 -4.78 -2.93
N LEU A 49 -25.32 -4.25 -1.75
CA LEU A 49 -26.05 -3.17 -1.13
C LEU A 49 -25.17 -1.91 -1.18
N ILE A 50 -25.73 -0.81 -1.69
CA ILE A 50 -25.14 0.52 -1.56
C ILE A 50 -25.81 1.21 -0.38
N LEU A 51 -25.02 1.61 0.61
CA LEU A 51 -25.47 2.42 1.74
C LEU A 51 -24.81 3.79 1.64
N VAL A 52 -25.62 4.85 1.57
CA VAL A 52 -25.14 6.22 1.67
C VAL A 52 -25.86 6.91 2.82
N ILE A 53 -25.09 7.61 3.65
CA ILE A 53 -25.61 8.43 4.73
C ILE A 53 -25.07 9.85 4.60
N HIS A 54 -25.89 10.81 5.02
CA HIS A 54 -25.50 12.18 5.28
C HIS A 54 -25.60 12.42 6.77
N ALA A 55 -24.57 13.04 7.35
CA ALA A 55 -24.54 13.34 8.77
C ALA A 55 -23.76 14.63 9.03
N ALA A 56 -24.06 15.24 10.17
CA ALA A 56 -23.32 16.38 10.71
C ALA A 56 -22.76 16.01 12.09
N TYR A 57 -21.53 16.40 12.35
CA TYR A 57 -20.78 16.14 13.57
C TYR A 57 -20.22 17.45 14.13
N ASP A 58 -20.65 17.83 15.34
CA ASP A 58 -20.08 18.97 16.06
C ASP A 58 -18.68 18.62 16.56
N ILE A 59 -17.66 19.36 16.13
CA ILE A 59 -16.26 19.11 16.48
C ILE A 59 -15.98 19.72 17.87
N PRO A 60 -15.75 18.93 18.94
CA PRO A 60 -15.51 19.49 20.26
C PRO A 60 -14.29 20.42 20.29
N GLY A 61 -14.30 21.48 21.10
CA GLY A 61 -13.10 22.26 21.34
C GLY A 61 -12.03 21.42 22.03
N LYS A 62 -10.74 21.73 21.83
CA LYS A 62 -9.65 21.15 22.61
C LYS A 62 -8.84 22.25 23.30
N SER A 63 -8.59 22.09 24.60
CA SER A 63 -7.71 22.98 25.36
C SER A 63 -6.24 22.65 25.09
N SER A 64 -5.34 23.55 25.47
CA SER A 64 -3.89 23.40 25.28
C SER A 64 -3.27 22.20 26.02
N ASP A 65 -3.96 21.66 27.02
CA ASP A 65 -3.58 20.42 27.74
C ASP A 65 -4.25 19.15 27.16
N GLY A 66 -4.98 19.28 26.06
CA GLY A 66 -5.59 18.16 25.33
C GLY A 66 -6.97 17.72 25.85
N SER A 67 -7.55 18.40 26.84
CA SER A 67 -8.89 18.09 27.33
C SER A 67 -9.98 18.52 26.33
N GLU A 68 -11.04 17.72 26.20
CA GLU A 68 -12.16 18.00 25.32
C GLU A 68 -13.13 18.98 25.99
N MET A 69 -13.40 20.09 25.31
CA MET A 69 -14.37 21.12 25.70
C MET A 69 -15.58 21.02 24.77
N PHE A 70 -16.55 20.18 25.15
CA PHE A 70 -17.77 19.96 24.37
C PHE A 70 -18.60 21.23 24.14
N ASP A 71 -18.50 22.22 25.04
CA ASP A 71 -19.21 23.49 24.93
C ASP A 71 -18.51 24.53 24.02
N ALA A 72 -17.33 24.20 23.48
CA ALA A 72 -16.50 25.10 22.66
C ALA A 72 -16.29 24.53 21.24
N SER A 73 -17.38 24.14 20.57
CA SER A 73 -17.34 23.71 19.16
C SER A 73 -17.30 24.92 18.24
N ASP A 74 -16.24 25.03 17.43
CA ASP A 74 -16.06 26.12 16.46
C ASP A 74 -16.50 25.73 15.03
N GLU A 75 -16.63 24.43 14.74
CA GLU A 75 -16.97 23.93 13.40
C GLU A 75 -17.90 22.71 13.47
N VAL A 76 -18.85 22.66 12.54
CA VAL A 76 -19.72 21.50 12.31
C VAL A 76 -19.25 20.81 11.05
N TYR A 77 -18.78 19.57 11.19
CA TYR A 77 -18.34 18.75 10.08
C TYR A 77 -19.53 18.02 9.44
N GLU A 78 -19.89 18.40 8.23
CA GLU A 78 -20.95 17.78 7.43
C GLU A 78 -20.35 16.85 6.38
N TYR A 79 -20.83 15.61 6.30
CA TYR A 79 -20.21 14.59 5.46
C TYR A 79 -21.20 13.58 4.87
N LEU A 80 -20.76 12.97 3.78
CA LEU A 80 -21.30 11.76 3.19
C LEU A 80 -20.42 10.58 3.58
N LEU A 81 -21.04 9.49 4.03
CA LEU A 81 -20.38 8.19 4.18
C LEU A 81 -21.10 7.18 3.29
N CYS A 82 -20.35 6.59 2.36
CA CYS A 82 -20.83 5.57 1.44
C CYS A 82 -20.15 4.23 1.73
N SER A 83 -20.90 3.13 1.66
CA SER A 83 -20.41 1.76 1.80
C SER A 83 -21.06 0.85 0.78
N ILE A 84 -20.24 0.06 0.08
CA ILE A 84 -20.68 -0.93 -0.89
C ILE A 84 -20.43 -2.31 -0.26
N CYS A 85 -21.51 -3.02 0.03
CA CYS A 85 -21.51 -4.25 0.80
C CYS A 85 -21.96 -5.43 -0.08
N PRO A 86 -21.10 -6.42 -0.36
CA PRO A 86 -21.49 -7.63 -1.06
C PRO A 86 -22.65 -8.35 -0.38
N VAL A 87 -23.57 -8.93 -1.16
CA VAL A 87 -24.70 -9.70 -0.65
C VAL A 87 -24.58 -11.14 -1.13
N LYS A 88 -24.31 -12.06 -0.20
CA LYS A 88 -24.05 -13.47 -0.49
C LYS A 88 -25.02 -14.38 0.22
N LEU A 89 -25.30 -15.53 -0.40
CA LEU A 89 -26.01 -16.60 0.29
C LEU A 89 -25.16 -17.12 1.45
N SER A 90 -25.79 -17.22 2.63
CA SER A 90 -25.18 -17.82 3.82
C SER A 90 -24.52 -19.17 3.54
N LYS A 91 -23.49 -19.52 4.32
CA LYS A 91 -22.70 -20.74 4.09
C LYS A 91 -23.61 -21.98 4.06
N PRO A 92 -23.45 -22.86 3.05
CA PRO A 92 -24.19 -24.11 3.00
C PRO A 92 -23.81 -24.99 4.21
N GLY A 93 -24.71 -25.89 4.59
CA GLY A 93 -24.46 -26.81 5.68
C GLY A 93 -25.68 -27.65 6.02
N LEU A 94 -25.53 -28.53 7.01
CA LEU A 94 -26.64 -29.24 7.63
C LEU A 94 -27.07 -28.47 8.88
N SER A 95 -28.37 -28.26 9.03
CA SER A 95 -28.96 -27.69 10.24
C SER A 95 -29.96 -28.65 10.85
N TYR A 96 -30.08 -28.62 12.18
CA TYR A 96 -31.12 -29.35 12.89
C TYR A 96 -32.46 -28.61 12.73
N HIS A 97 -33.46 -29.28 12.18
CA HIS A 97 -34.82 -28.78 12.00
C HIS A 97 -35.65 -29.22 13.21
N ALA A 98 -35.91 -28.29 14.12
CA ALA A 98 -36.55 -28.60 15.41
C ALA A 98 -38.01 -29.07 15.28
N GLU A 99 -38.72 -28.64 14.23
CA GLU A 99 -40.11 -29.01 13.98
C GLU A 99 -40.26 -30.52 13.72
N ASP A 100 -39.35 -31.08 12.92
CA ASP A 100 -39.38 -32.48 12.50
C ASP A 100 -38.39 -33.38 13.26
N ASN A 101 -37.57 -32.81 14.15
CA ASN A 101 -36.46 -33.47 14.85
C ASN A 101 -35.47 -34.17 13.91
N THR A 102 -35.19 -33.60 12.73
CA THR A 102 -34.28 -34.16 11.74
C THR A 102 -33.12 -33.22 11.44
N PHE A 103 -32.06 -33.75 10.83
CA PHE A 103 -31.04 -32.93 10.18
C PHE A 103 -31.36 -32.84 8.70
N GLY A 104 -31.39 -31.61 8.19
CA GLY A 104 -31.64 -31.32 6.78
C GLY A 104 -30.67 -30.28 6.25
N GLU A 105 -30.74 -30.04 4.94
CA GLU A 105 -30.03 -28.92 4.33
C GLU A 105 -30.43 -27.61 5.01
N ARG A 106 -29.44 -26.76 5.27
CA ARG A 106 -29.64 -25.44 5.83
C ARG A 106 -30.35 -24.56 4.81
N VAL A 107 -31.46 -23.96 5.20
CA VAL A 107 -32.09 -22.87 4.43
C VAL A 107 -31.10 -21.70 4.36
N ARG A 108 -30.78 -21.28 3.14
CA ARG A 108 -29.76 -20.26 2.89
C ARG A 108 -30.42 -18.91 2.63
N ASP A 109 -30.21 -17.97 3.55
CA ASP A 109 -30.63 -16.57 3.36
C ASP A 109 -29.55 -15.74 2.67
N TRP A 110 -29.97 -14.67 2.02
CA TRP A 110 -29.09 -13.61 1.54
C TRP A 110 -28.62 -12.76 2.73
N ILE A 111 -27.30 -12.63 2.89
CA ILE A 111 -26.68 -11.89 3.98
C ILE A 111 -25.83 -10.77 3.38
N VAL A 112 -26.01 -9.56 3.90
CA VAL A 112 -25.13 -8.42 3.62
C VAL A 112 -23.82 -8.63 4.37
N GLU A 113 -22.70 -8.69 3.65
CA GLU A 113 -21.37 -8.76 4.23
C GLU A 113 -20.88 -7.37 4.69
N MET A 114 -19.76 -7.34 5.42
CA MET A 114 -19.05 -6.09 5.69
C MET A 114 -18.66 -5.39 4.39
N PRO A 115 -18.49 -4.05 4.39
CA PRO A 115 -18.14 -3.29 3.19
C PRO A 115 -16.91 -3.87 2.48
N ASP A 116 -17.01 -4.01 1.16
CA ASP A 116 -15.87 -4.28 0.29
C ASP A 116 -15.10 -2.98 0.03
N VAL A 117 -15.86 -1.90 -0.23
CA VAL A 117 -15.35 -0.54 -0.38
C VAL A 117 -16.24 0.43 0.38
N GLY A 118 -15.64 1.52 0.85
CA GLY A 118 -16.37 2.66 1.36
C GLY A 118 -15.58 3.95 1.22
N PHE A 119 -16.26 5.08 1.34
CA PHE A 119 -15.59 6.38 1.36
C PHE A 119 -16.34 7.37 2.23
N LEU A 120 -15.60 8.35 2.73
CA LEU A 120 -16.10 9.48 3.49
C LEU A 120 -15.63 10.78 2.84
N PHE A 121 -16.61 11.62 2.47
CA PHE A 121 -16.39 12.88 1.78
C PHE A 121 -17.19 14.03 2.44
N PRO A 122 -16.57 15.19 2.68
CA PRO A 122 -15.13 15.48 2.54
C PRO A 122 -14.28 14.67 3.51
N ALA A 123 -12.96 14.61 3.34
CA ALA A 123 -12.10 14.03 4.37
C ALA A 123 -12.14 14.87 5.65
N PHE A 124 -11.70 14.25 6.75
CA PHE A 124 -11.59 14.90 8.05
C PHE A 124 -10.13 14.87 8.51
N ASN A 125 -9.43 15.98 8.30
CA ASN A 125 -8.00 16.13 8.60
C ASN A 125 -7.81 17.28 9.58
N ASP A 126 -6.87 17.13 10.52
CA ASP A 126 -6.53 18.17 11.51
C ASP A 126 -7.73 18.78 12.26
N ARG A 127 -8.72 17.94 12.54
CA ARG A 127 -10.00 18.33 13.18
C ARG A 127 -10.80 19.36 12.38
N SER A 128 -10.71 19.32 11.06
CA SER A 128 -11.41 20.23 10.16
C SER A 128 -11.92 19.48 8.93
N THR A 129 -12.89 20.09 8.26
CA THR A 129 -13.32 19.66 6.92
C THR A 129 -12.18 19.86 5.91
N ASP A 130 -11.80 18.81 5.21
CA ASP A 130 -10.88 18.87 4.07
C ASP A 130 -11.64 18.55 2.77
N LEU A 131 -12.01 19.61 2.04
CA LEU A 131 -12.74 19.52 0.78
C LEU A 131 -11.91 18.92 -0.35
N HIS A 132 -10.58 19.01 -0.28
CA HIS A 132 -9.65 18.61 -1.32
C HIS A 132 -9.29 17.12 -1.27
N SER A 133 -9.77 16.43 -0.24
CA SER A 133 -9.47 15.02 -0.02
C SER A 133 -10.71 14.18 0.24
N ILE A 134 -10.55 12.88 0.02
CA ILE A 134 -11.52 11.86 0.38
C ILE A 134 -10.82 10.76 1.19
N LEU A 135 -11.50 10.29 2.24
CA LEU A 135 -11.08 9.09 2.96
C LEU A 135 -11.67 7.88 2.25
N TYR A 136 -10.82 6.95 1.84
CA TYR A 136 -11.21 5.75 1.10
C TYR A 136 -10.81 4.49 1.85
N TYR A 137 -11.73 3.55 1.88
CA TYR A 137 -11.57 2.24 2.49
C TYR A 137 -11.72 1.18 1.41
N ALA A 138 -10.76 0.25 1.36
CA ALA A 138 -10.85 -0.98 0.61
C ALA A 138 -10.56 -2.15 1.56
N LYS A 139 -11.41 -3.18 1.54
CA LYS A 139 -11.25 -4.39 2.35
C LYS A 139 -9.95 -5.13 2.01
N ASN A 140 -9.57 -5.14 0.74
CA ASN A 140 -8.29 -5.64 0.27
C ASN A 140 -7.46 -4.46 -0.26
N ALA A 141 -6.34 -4.15 0.40
CA ALA A 141 -5.47 -3.03 0.03
C ALA A 141 -4.79 -3.22 -1.34
N GLU A 142 -4.79 -4.44 -1.87
CA GLU A 142 -4.29 -4.75 -3.22
C GLU A 142 -5.40 -4.65 -4.29
N GLU A 143 -6.67 -4.53 -3.90
CA GLU A 143 -7.81 -4.34 -4.81
C GLU A 143 -8.50 -3.01 -4.53
N LEU A 144 -7.89 -1.92 -4.99
CA LEU A 144 -8.40 -0.56 -4.71
C LEU A 144 -9.61 -0.15 -5.57
N ARG A 145 -10.13 -1.05 -6.42
CA ARG A 145 -11.25 -0.81 -7.35
C ARG A 145 -11.05 0.46 -8.20
N ALA A 146 -10.00 0.47 -9.02
CA ALA A 146 -9.59 1.66 -9.80
C ALA A 146 -10.72 2.31 -10.60
N SER A 147 -11.53 1.52 -11.33
CA SER A 147 -12.69 2.03 -12.06
C SER A 147 -13.67 2.82 -11.19
N LEU A 148 -13.92 2.36 -9.96
CA LEU A 148 -14.77 3.07 -9.02
C LEU A 148 -14.14 4.40 -8.60
N VAL A 149 -12.86 4.39 -8.23
CA VAL A 149 -12.17 5.61 -7.80
C VAL A 149 -12.07 6.63 -8.93
N GLU A 150 -11.74 6.20 -10.14
CA GLU A 150 -11.59 7.09 -11.29
C GLU A 150 -12.92 7.66 -11.78
N ASN A 151 -13.95 6.83 -11.92
CA ASN A 151 -15.21 7.25 -12.54
C ASN A 151 -16.20 7.87 -11.55
N LEU A 152 -16.24 7.41 -10.30
CA LEU A 152 -17.14 7.96 -9.28
C LEU A 152 -16.51 9.14 -8.56
N LEU A 153 -15.28 8.96 -8.07
CA LEU A 153 -14.62 9.94 -7.21
C LEU A 153 -13.78 10.91 -8.04
N GLY A 154 -13.15 10.44 -9.12
CA GLY A 154 -12.15 11.21 -9.88
C GLY A 154 -10.94 11.59 -9.04
N ALA A 155 -10.66 10.85 -7.96
CA ALA A 155 -9.53 11.06 -7.08
C ALA A 155 -8.28 10.34 -7.60
N ILE A 156 -7.10 10.80 -7.20
CA ILE A 156 -5.83 10.16 -7.56
C ILE A 156 -5.69 8.84 -6.79
N LEU A 157 -5.66 7.72 -7.52
CA LEU A 157 -5.44 6.41 -6.95
C LEU A 157 -3.92 6.11 -6.85
N PRO A 158 -3.38 5.91 -5.64
CA PRO A 158 -2.00 5.48 -5.49
C PRO A 158 -1.84 4.00 -5.82
N LEU A 159 -0.61 3.59 -6.16
CA LEU A 159 -0.25 2.17 -6.19
C LEU A 159 -0.44 1.55 -4.80
N SER A 160 -0.95 0.31 -4.74
CA SER A 160 -1.01 -0.47 -3.51
C SER A 160 0.40 -0.70 -2.93
N ALA A 161 0.51 -1.16 -1.69
CA ALA A 161 1.81 -1.49 -1.10
C ALA A 161 2.52 -2.59 -1.90
N GLY A 162 1.80 -3.64 -2.31
CA GLY A 162 2.32 -4.66 -3.22
C GLY A 162 2.72 -4.10 -4.58
N GLY A 163 1.88 -3.25 -5.19
CA GLY A 163 2.15 -2.60 -6.46
C GLY A 163 3.39 -1.71 -6.42
N GLN A 164 3.56 -0.89 -5.37
CA GLN A 164 4.76 -0.07 -5.16
C GLN A 164 6.02 -0.94 -5.10
N LYS A 165 5.96 -2.06 -4.38
CA LYS A 165 7.07 -3.00 -4.27
C LYS A 165 7.43 -3.63 -5.62
N GLU A 166 6.44 -4.13 -6.36
CA GLU A 166 6.65 -4.76 -7.67
C GLU A 166 7.15 -3.77 -8.71
N THR A 167 6.58 -2.56 -8.75
CA THR A 167 7.03 -1.47 -9.62
C THR A 167 8.48 -1.07 -9.29
N PHE A 168 8.83 -0.93 -8.01
CA PHE A 168 10.20 -0.58 -7.62
C PHE A 168 11.20 -1.68 -7.98
N GLN A 169 10.84 -2.95 -7.80
CA GLN A 169 11.67 -4.09 -8.24
C GLN A 169 11.86 -4.10 -9.75
N THR A 170 10.79 -3.91 -10.52
CA THR A 170 10.85 -3.76 -11.98
C THR A 170 11.78 -2.62 -12.37
N LEU A 171 11.72 -1.49 -11.68
CA LEU A 171 12.58 -0.34 -11.96
C LEU A 171 14.07 -0.63 -11.71
N ILE A 172 14.41 -1.36 -10.64
CA ILE A 172 15.79 -1.83 -10.41
C ILE A 172 16.22 -2.73 -11.56
N GLU A 173 15.39 -3.70 -11.95
CA GLU A 173 15.69 -4.67 -13.00
C GLU A 173 15.90 -4.03 -14.38
N GLU A 174 15.01 -3.12 -14.77
CA GLU A 174 15.06 -2.43 -16.07
C GLU A 174 16.21 -1.41 -16.14
N THR A 175 16.57 -0.80 -15.01
CA THR A 175 17.69 0.17 -14.98
C THR A 175 19.04 -0.55 -15.01
N LEU A 176 19.19 -1.65 -14.26
CA LEU A 176 20.46 -2.40 -14.20
C LEU A 176 20.68 -3.34 -15.40
N GLY A 177 19.62 -3.68 -16.15
CA GLY A 177 19.70 -4.56 -17.31
C GLY A 177 20.11 -6.00 -16.96
N GLU A 178 20.96 -6.62 -17.77
CA GLU A 178 21.38 -8.02 -17.61
C GLU A 178 22.54 -8.23 -16.63
N GLU A 179 23.42 -7.25 -16.43
CA GLU A 179 24.61 -7.43 -15.59
C GLU A 179 24.29 -7.48 -14.09
N ARG A 180 23.16 -6.88 -13.65
CA ARG A 180 22.57 -6.89 -12.29
C ARG A 180 23.59 -7.17 -11.20
N ASP A 181 24.47 -6.19 -10.96
CA ASP A 181 25.52 -6.32 -9.95
C ASP A 181 24.91 -6.49 -8.55
N TYR A 182 25.31 -7.57 -7.87
CA TYR A 182 24.88 -7.89 -6.51
C TYR A 182 25.17 -6.75 -5.53
N GLU A 183 26.36 -6.13 -5.62
CA GLU A 183 26.75 -5.06 -4.70
C GLU A 183 25.90 -3.82 -4.93
N VAL A 184 25.55 -3.50 -6.18
CA VAL A 184 24.67 -2.36 -6.47
C VAL A 184 23.27 -2.57 -5.90
N VAL A 185 22.67 -3.76 -6.08
CA VAL A 185 21.36 -4.08 -5.50
C VAL A 185 21.38 -4.07 -3.97
N LYS A 186 22.45 -4.61 -3.37
CA LYS A 186 22.68 -4.55 -1.93
C LYS A 186 22.76 -3.10 -1.43
N ASN A 187 23.56 -2.25 -2.07
CA ASN A 187 23.70 -0.84 -1.73
C ASN A 187 22.37 -0.07 -1.85
N ILE A 188 21.53 -0.36 -2.85
CA ILE A 188 20.19 0.25 -2.97
C ILE A 188 19.36 -0.04 -1.71
N HIS A 189 19.36 -1.29 -1.25
CA HIS A 189 18.62 -1.68 -0.06
C HIS A 189 19.23 -1.13 1.24
N GLU A 190 20.55 -1.05 1.35
CA GLU A 190 21.26 -0.43 2.50
C GLU A 190 20.95 1.06 2.60
N ASN A 191 21.09 1.81 1.50
CA ASN A 191 20.78 3.24 1.46
C ASN A 191 19.30 3.51 1.80
N LEU A 192 18.36 2.68 1.34
CA LEU A 192 16.95 2.79 1.71
C LEU A 192 16.71 2.54 3.21
N TYR A 193 17.41 1.56 3.78
CA TYR A 193 17.32 1.27 5.21
C TYR A 193 17.87 2.43 6.04
N GLU A 194 19.02 2.98 5.65
CA GLU A 194 19.60 4.17 6.29
C GLU A 194 18.65 5.36 6.27
N MET A 195 18.04 5.66 5.11
CA MET A 195 17.03 6.73 4.99
C MET A 195 15.84 6.57 5.95
N LEU A 196 15.40 5.33 6.19
CA LEU A 196 14.33 5.04 7.16
C LEU A 196 14.78 5.23 8.60
N GLU A 197 15.98 4.75 8.95
CA GLU A 197 16.53 4.90 10.30
C GLU A 197 16.81 6.36 10.67
N GLU A 198 17.30 7.16 9.73
CA GLU A 198 17.53 8.60 9.94
C GLU A 198 16.24 9.37 10.24
N LYS A 199 15.10 8.93 9.68
CA LYS A 199 13.80 9.59 9.79
C LYS A 199 12.81 8.86 10.70
N LYS A 200 13.23 7.87 11.48
CA LYS A 200 12.31 7.06 12.31
C LYS A 200 11.55 7.82 13.38
N ASP A 201 12.14 8.92 13.87
CA ASP A 201 11.53 9.80 14.89
C ASP A 201 10.77 10.99 14.25
N SER A 202 10.77 11.08 12.92
CA SER A 202 9.99 12.08 12.18
C SER A 202 8.52 11.68 12.14
N PRO A 203 7.58 12.63 12.33
CA PRO A 203 6.17 12.37 12.11
C PRO A 203 5.83 12.14 10.63
N GLU A 204 6.68 12.64 9.71
CA GLU A 204 6.47 12.49 8.27
C GLU A 204 7.07 11.18 7.75
N PRO A 205 6.29 10.39 6.97
CA PRO A 205 6.79 9.18 6.37
C PRO A 205 7.86 9.45 5.30
N VAL A 206 8.79 8.52 5.14
CA VAL A 206 9.81 8.61 4.08
C VAL A 206 9.20 8.22 2.74
N THR A 207 9.03 9.21 1.87
CA THR A 207 8.61 9.02 0.47
C THR A 207 9.77 9.19 -0.48
N LEU A 208 9.71 8.54 -1.65
CA LEU A 208 10.67 8.67 -2.73
C LEU A 208 9.93 8.97 -4.05
N ASP A 209 10.07 10.18 -4.55
CA ASP A 209 9.64 10.57 -5.90
C ASP A 209 10.64 10.14 -7.00
N LYS A 210 10.34 10.45 -8.27
CA LYS A 210 11.22 10.16 -9.42
C LYS A 210 12.66 10.65 -9.21
N THR A 211 12.83 11.84 -8.65
CA THR A 211 14.13 12.47 -8.43
C THR A 211 14.88 11.76 -7.29
N GLU A 212 14.18 11.43 -6.21
CA GLU A 212 14.74 10.74 -5.06
C GLU A 212 15.17 9.31 -5.41
N VAL A 213 14.37 8.58 -6.21
CA VAL A 213 14.76 7.25 -6.70
C VAL A 213 15.98 7.32 -7.61
N LYS A 214 16.04 8.31 -8.53
CA LYS A 214 17.22 8.49 -9.40
C LYS A 214 18.49 8.76 -8.59
N LYS A 215 18.39 9.61 -7.55
CA LYS A 215 19.50 9.90 -6.63
C LYS A 215 19.92 8.68 -5.83
N LEU A 216 18.95 7.90 -5.32
CA LEU A 216 19.20 6.65 -4.62
C LEU A 216 20.01 5.69 -5.51
N PHE A 217 19.62 5.52 -6.77
CA PHE A 217 20.32 4.63 -7.71
C PHE A 217 21.74 5.11 -7.98
N ALA A 218 21.91 6.41 -8.29
CA ALA A 218 23.24 6.99 -8.50
C ALA A 218 24.15 6.84 -7.26
N HIS A 219 23.61 7.07 -6.05
CA HIS A 219 24.36 6.94 -4.80
C HIS A 219 24.72 5.48 -4.48
N SER A 220 23.92 4.53 -4.97
CA SER A 220 24.11 3.09 -4.76
C SER A 220 25.10 2.46 -5.75
N GLY A 221 25.63 3.24 -6.71
CA GLY A 221 26.63 2.78 -7.67
C GLY A 221 26.08 2.42 -9.05
N VAL A 222 24.83 2.79 -9.37
CA VAL A 222 24.32 2.69 -10.74
C VAL A 222 25.09 3.67 -11.63
N THR A 223 25.64 3.18 -12.74
CA THR A 223 26.46 4.00 -13.66
C THR A 223 25.58 4.99 -14.43
N GLU A 224 26.20 6.08 -14.93
CA GLU A 224 25.48 7.08 -15.72
C GLU A 224 24.86 6.47 -16.99
N GLU A 225 25.56 5.52 -17.63
CA GLU A 225 25.07 4.77 -18.79
C GLU A 225 23.74 4.06 -18.50
N HIS A 226 23.63 3.40 -17.34
CA HIS A 226 22.40 2.74 -16.91
C HIS A 226 21.29 3.73 -16.53
N LEU A 227 21.65 4.96 -16.12
CA LEU A 227 20.68 6.00 -15.77
C LEU A 227 20.15 6.81 -16.96
N GLU A 228 20.74 6.67 -18.16
CA GLU A 228 20.30 7.40 -19.37
C GLU A 228 18.82 7.16 -19.67
N ASP A 229 18.38 5.91 -19.55
CA ASP A 229 17.00 5.48 -19.80
C ASP A 229 16.09 5.50 -18.56
N PHE A 230 16.60 5.91 -17.40
CA PHE A 230 15.88 5.86 -16.12
C PHE A 230 14.53 6.57 -16.19
N ASP A 231 14.48 7.77 -16.78
CA ASP A 231 13.28 8.58 -16.82
C ASP A 231 12.14 7.87 -17.58
N ARG A 232 12.49 7.22 -18.69
CA ARG A 232 11.56 6.42 -19.51
C ARG A 232 11.10 5.17 -18.73
N ASN A 233 12.03 4.47 -18.10
CA ASN A 233 11.75 3.26 -17.34
C ASN A 233 10.83 3.56 -16.14
N PHE A 234 11.03 4.69 -15.47
CA PHE A 234 10.20 5.15 -14.37
C PHE A 234 8.76 5.42 -14.82
N GLU A 235 8.59 6.18 -15.91
CA GLU A 235 7.26 6.49 -16.47
C GLU A 235 6.53 5.23 -16.92
N GLN A 236 7.25 4.29 -17.55
CA GLN A 236 6.66 3.01 -17.96
C GLN A 236 6.25 2.15 -16.76
N ALA A 237 7.12 2.02 -15.76
CA ALA A 237 6.87 1.21 -14.56
C ALA A 237 5.72 1.77 -13.70
N THR A 238 5.56 3.10 -13.69
CA THR A 238 4.51 3.78 -12.93
C THR A 238 3.24 4.08 -13.74
N SER A 239 3.15 3.63 -14.98
CA SER A 239 2.02 3.90 -15.89
C SER A 239 0.65 3.43 -15.38
N SER A 240 0.61 2.51 -14.42
CA SER A 240 -0.62 2.03 -13.77
C SER A 240 -1.09 2.93 -12.61
N SER A 241 -0.30 3.95 -12.25
CA SER A 241 -0.68 4.97 -11.27
C SER A 241 -1.45 6.09 -11.95
N SER A 242 -2.55 6.53 -11.34
CA SER A 242 -3.30 7.71 -11.80
C SER A 242 -2.69 9.04 -11.30
N SER A 243 -1.59 8.98 -10.53
CA SER A 243 -0.84 10.17 -10.05
C SER A 243 0.06 10.76 -11.13
N GLU A 244 0.02 12.08 -11.30
CA GLU A 244 0.94 12.83 -12.16
C GLU A 244 2.39 12.81 -11.64
N GLN A 245 2.56 12.63 -10.33
CA GLN A 245 3.86 12.51 -9.68
C GLN A 245 3.85 11.26 -8.80
N PRO A 246 4.08 10.06 -9.38
CA PRO A 246 4.10 8.84 -8.60
C PRO A 246 5.31 8.84 -7.65
N SER A 247 5.05 8.37 -6.43
CA SER A 247 6.07 8.23 -5.39
C SER A 247 5.91 6.89 -4.68
N PHE A 248 7.00 6.44 -4.07
CA PHE A 248 7.05 5.23 -3.26
C PHE A 248 7.12 5.59 -1.80
N LEU A 249 6.33 4.91 -0.97
CA LEU A 249 6.55 4.91 0.46
C LEU A 249 7.71 3.93 0.75
N ALA A 250 8.77 4.41 1.39
CA ALA A 250 9.97 3.60 1.63
C ALA A 250 9.64 2.28 2.34
N THR A 251 8.73 2.29 3.32
CA THR A 251 8.31 1.10 4.06
C THR A 251 7.57 0.06 3.21
N ASN A 252 7.07 0.42 2.03
CA ASN A 252 6.44 -0.52 1.09
C ASN A 252 7.50 -1.23 0.21
N ILE A 253 8.63 -0.57 -0.06
CA ILE A 253 9.66 -1.05 -0.99
C ILE A 253 10.88 -1.68 -0.32
N VAL A 254 11.07 -1.46 0.99
CA VAL A 254 12.14 -2.09 1.78
C VAL A 254 11.60 -2.89 2.96
N ASN A 255 12.20 -4.05 3.21
CA ASN A 255 11.88 -4.86 4.38
C ASN A 255 12.85 -4.53 5.53
N THR A 256 12.37 -3.78 6.50
CA THR A 256 13.17 -3.39 7.68
C THR A 256 13.47 -4.53 8.65
N ARG A 257 12.85 -5.70 8.47
CA ARG A 257 13.03 -6.85 9.38
C ARG A 257 14.05 -7.87 8.88
N LYS A 258 14.26 -7.96 7.57
CA LYS A 258 15.18 -8.94 6.98
C LYS A 258 15.70 -8.50 5.62
N PHE A 259 16.99 -8.76 5.40
CA PHE A 259 17.62 -8.79 4.09
C PHE A 259 17.68 -10.25 3.63
N GLU A 260 17.00 -10.59 2.53
CA GLU A 260 16.86 -11.97 2.05
C GLU A 260 17.66 -12.16 0.77
N ILE A 261 18.54 -13.16 0.75
CA ILE A 261 19.25 -13.61 -0.44
C ILE A 261 18.78 -15.02 -0.77
N ARG A 262 18.35 -15.23 -2.02
CA ARG A 262 17.78 -16.50 -2.47
C ARG A 262 18.58 -17.06 -3.63
N THR A 263 18.99 -18.32 -3.50
CA THR A 263 19.43 -19.18 -4.61
C THR A 263 18.37 -20.28 -4.82
N PRO A 264 18.47 -21.13 -5.87
CA PRO A 264 17.45 -22.15 -6.13
C PRO A 264 17.09 -23.04 -4.94
N ASP A 265 18.08 -23.42 -4.12
CA ASP A 265 17.91 -24.37 -3.03
C ASP A 265 18.23 -23.78 -1.63
N VAL A 266 18.63 -22.50 -1.55
CA VAL A 266 19.08 -21.88 -0.30
C VAL A 266 18.45 -20.49 -0.13
N VAL A 267 17.96 -20.22 1.08
CA VAL A 267 17.51 -18.88 1.51
C VAL A 267 18.36 -18.45 2.69
N ILE A 268 19.00 -17.29 2.54
CA ILE A 268 19.82 -16.66 3.58
C ILE A 268 19.04 -15.44 4.07
N ASN A 269 18.73 -15.41 5.37
CA ASN A 269 18.12 -14.24 6.01
C ASN A 269 19.18 -13.56 6.87
N VAL A 270 19.41 -12.28 6.62
CA VAL A 270 20.39 -11.45 7.33
C VAL A 270 19.65 -10.32 8.03
N ASN A 271 20.14 -9.89 9.19
CA ASN A 271 19.71 -8.62 9.77
C ASN A 271 20.05 -7.49 8.76
N PRO A 272 19.10 -6.63 8.36
CA PRO A 272 19.37 -5.53 7.44
C PRO A 272 20.54 -4.63 7.85
N GLU A 273 20.77 -4.42 9.15
CA GLU A 273 21.90 -3.64 9.68
C GLU A 273 23.26 -4.33 9.48
N ARG A 274 23.25 -5.61 9.10
CA ARG A 274 24.43 -6.48 9.00
C ARG A 274 24.58 -7.13 7.63
N SER A 275 24.01 -6.54 6.59
CA SER A 275 24.22 -6.96 5.20
C SER A 275 25.69 -6.86 4.78
N ASP A 276 26.49 -6.03 5.46
CA ASP A 276 27.94 -5.94 5.37
C ASP A 276 28.65 -7.29 5.57
N LEU A 277 28.06 -8.20 6.35
CA LEU A 277 28.62 -9.54 6.60
C LEU A 277 28.58 -10.48 5.39
N VAL A 278 27.86 -10.10 4.34
CA VAL A 278 27.69 -10.91 3.14
C VAL A 278 28.37 -10.27 1.95
N GLU A 279 29.28 -11.04 1.35
CA GLU A 279 30.03 -10.66 0.15
C GLU A 279 29.93 -11.75 -0.92
N THR A 280 30.16 -11.38 -2.18
CA THR A 280 30.38 -12.36 -3.25
C THR A 280 31.86 -12.54 -3.53
N ARG A 281 32.33 -13.80 -3.60
CA ARG A 281 33.71 -14.13 -3.97
C ARG A 281 33.78 -15.32 -4.92
N ILE A 282 34.81 -15.36 -5.74
CA ILE A 282 35.14 -16.54 -6.54
C ILE A 282 36.06 -17.44 -5.71
N ILE A 283 35.57 -18.63 -5.34
CA ILE A 283 36.33 -19.66 -4.62
C ILE A 283 36.42 -20.87 -5.55
N ASP A 284 37.64 -21.32 -5.86
CA ASP A 284 37.90 -22.45 -6.75
C ASP A 284 37.17 -22.34 -8.12
N GLY A 285 37.10 -21.13 -8.67
CA GLY A 285 36.43 -20.85 -9.95
C GLY A 285 34.91 -20.81 -9.89
N ARG A 286 34.30 -20.88 -8.69
CA ARG A 286 32.85 -20.81 -8.49
C ARG A 286 32.48 -19.51 -7.77
N ARG A 287 31.44 -18.83 -8.27
CA ARG A 287 30.85 -17.68 -7.55
C ARG A 287 30.14 -18.19 -6.30
N CYS A 288 30.54 -17.67 -5.15
CA CYS A 288 30.03 -18.05 -3.85
C CYS A 288 29.56 -16.81 -3.10
N ILE A 289 28.48 -16.97 -2.34
CA ILE A 289 28.11 -16.04 -1.27
C ILE A 289 28.94 -16.45 -0.05
N VAL A 290 29.72 -15.51 0.47
CA VAL A 290 30.60 -15.70 1.63
C VAL A 290 30.02 -14.92 2.80
N ILE A 291 29.80 -15.62 3.91
CA ILE A 291 29.36 -15.03 5.18
C ILE A 291 30.50 -15.18 6.16
N GLY A 292 30.97 -14.07 6.72
CA GLY A 292 31.95 -14.09 7.79
C GLY A 292 31.35 -14.76 9.04
N ILE A 293 32.07 -15.74 9.60
CA ILE A 293 31.66 -16.42 10.83
C ILE A 293 32.55 -15.98 12.00
N ASP A 294 31.95 -15.78 13.16
CA ASP A 294 32.65 -15.64 14.43
C ASP A 294 32.66 -16.98 15.20
N ASP A 295 33.15 -16.98 16.44
CA ASP A 295 33.26 -18.19 17.27
C ASP A 295 31.89 -18.82 17.66
N HIS A 296 30.76 -18.17 17.33
CA HIS A 296 29.42 -18.59 17.70
C HIS A 296 28.54 -18.95 16.48
N VAL A 297 28.79 -20.14 15.92
CA VAL A 297 27.96 -20.71 14.86
C VAL A 297 26.98 -21.72 15.46
N GLU A 298 25.72 -21.69 15.03
CA GLU A 298 24.72 -22.70 15.39
C GLU A 298 24.17 -23.42 14.15
N ILE A 299 23.96 -24.74 14.27
CA ILE A 299 23.30 -25.57 13.27
C ILE A 299 22.04 -26.14 13.90
N ASN A 300 20.86 -25.70 13.44
CA ASN A 300 19.56 -26.11 14.01
C ASN A 300 19.51 -25.96 15.55
N GLY A 301 20.07 -24.87 16.07
CA GLY A 301 20.13 -24.58 17.51
C GLY A 301 21.26 -25.29 18.27
N ILE A 302 22.20 -25.93 17.58
CA ILE A 302 23.36 -26.59 18.19
C ILE A 302 24.61 -25.77 17.91
N SER A 303 25.23 -25.24 18.96
CA SER A 303 26.49 -24.49 18.86
C SER A 303 27.64 -25.40 18.39
N VAL A 304 28.37 -24.94 17.37
CA VAL A 304 29.51 -25.62 16.75
C VAL A 304 30.73 -24.70 16.69
N LYS A 305 31.92 -25.27 16.82
CA LYS A 305 33.18 -24.55 16.60
C LYS A 305 33.54 -24.59 15.12
N ALA A 306 33.67 -23.43 14.51
CA ALA A 306 34.23 -23.32 13.16
C ALA A 306 35.73 -23.66 13.20
N VAL A 307 36.12 -24.83 12.68
CA VAL A 307 37.53 -25.21 12.59
C VAL A 307 38.08 -24.77 11.24
N ALA A 308 38.98 -23.79 11.23
CA ALA A 308 39.71 -23.41 10.02
C ALA A 308 40.60 -24.58 9.56
N LYS A 309 40.32 -25.17 8.39
CA LYS A 309 41.29 -26.02 7.69
C LYS A 309 42.31 -25.09 7.02
N ASN A 310 43.50 -24.97 7.59
CA ASN A 310 44.60 -24.26 6.95
C ASN A 310 44.90 -24.89 5.59
N GLN A 311 44.69 -24.17 4.49
CA GLN A 311 45.13 -24.53 3.14
C GLN A 311 46.64 -24.30 2.97
N ASN A 312 47.47 -24.94 3.80
CA ASN A 312 48.93 -24.95 3.63
C ASN A 312 49.47 -26.39 3.71
N GLU A 313 48.98 -27.25 2.82
CA GLU A 313 49.66 -28.51 2.48
C GLU A 313 49.52 -28.78 0.98
N MET A 314 50.33 -28.08 0.18
CA MET A 314 50.81 -28.57 -1.12
C MET A 314 52.26 -28.14 -1.29
N PHE A 315 53.18 -29.05 -0.92
CA PHE A 315 54.52 -29.14 -1.50
C PHE A 315 54.52 -30.31 -2.49
#